data_AF-A0A1S3HMZ2-F1
#
_entry.id   AF-A0A1S3HMZ2-F1
#
_cell.length_a   1.000
_cell.length_b   1.000
_cell.length_c   1.000
_cell.angle_alpha   90.00
_cell.angle_beta   90.00
_cell.angle_gamma   90.00
#
_symmetry.space_group_name_H-M   'P 1'
#
loop_
_entity.id
_entity.type
_entity.pdbx_description
1 polymer ?
#
loop_
_entity_poly.entity_id
_entity_poly.type
_entity_poly.pdbx_seq_one_letter_code
_entity_poly.pdbx_strand_id
1 'polypeptide(L)'
;MRSSTVFYWMTIWAICIGGKQGVLAKKTVQSTIRACKRNGTFCDPRDSGKYYVCLEGHTRATVLTCPPGLYCKKGTFTGTIICDHGAVHYEPVRKKSVVGRNVKRPVAEALAPARTSIIDDVLKALHSLAKSSYSYVATMVHNHMSHPKTSKPDSNYGPKPSKKYKVDVISYPDVKSKCNADKCKLPSCLCPSTAVPNKLQAKELPQIVYFTFDDGVNTINHAFYERLFPENRRNPNGCPIKATFFVSHDTTDYDLVNSMYLRGHEIASHSVTHRTPTTWWKDASYEDLKEEISGQRDNIHTEAHIPISAVRGVRVPFLQQAGDIFFRMMKDQNFLFDSSLVPSRPHSPNDHYLPTWPFTMDSPISSTLFTCTEGMNCPTGNFSGVWELPMNRMFGPHGFPCAMVDGCPSPNNVEESYDYLMSNFKRHYNGNRAPMGLNMHAAWFVNRPHNLDAMDKFIGDLVKKDDVWILTASELIKWVKNITPQSQMRSFNFNC
;
A
#
# COMPACT_ATOMS: atom_id res chain seq x y z
N MET A 1 -18.52 30.71 55.65
CA MET A 1 -18.87 29.28 55.60
C MET A 1 -18.00 28.60 54.53
N ARG A 2 -17.64 27.35 54.80
CA ARG A 2 -16.50 26.55 54.31
C ARG A 2 -16.25 26.53 52.78
N SER A 3 -14.98 26.72 52.40
CA SER A 3 -14.31 26.00 51.30
C SER A 3 -12.94 25.55 51.82
N SER A 4 -12.71 24.24 51.85
CA SER A 4 -11.47 23.64 52.34
C SER A 4 -10.56 23.35 51.16
N THR A 5 -9.50 24.14 51.01
CA THR A 5 -8.35 23.86 50.14
C THR A 5 -7.17 23.53 51.05
N VAL A 6 -6.57 22.35 50.90
CA VAL A 6 -5.34 21.98 51.60
C VAL A 6 -4.23 21.86 50.55
N PHE A 7 -3.28 22.79 50.63
CA PHE A 7 -1.99 22.75 49.96
C PHE A 7 -1.04 21.82 50.73
N TYR A 8 -0.24 21.03 50.01
CA TYR A 8 1.02 20.54 50.56
C TYR A 8 2.18 20.86 49.60
N TRP A 9 3.18 21.51 50.20
CA TRP A 9 4.45 21.90 49.63
C TRP A 9 5.37 20.68 49.46
N MET A 10 6.27 20.70 48.48
CA MET A 10 7.58 20.10 48.66
C MET A 10 8.66 20.79 47.83
N THR A 11 9.67 21.22 48.58
CA THR A 11 10.85 22.03 48.25
C THR A 11 11.85 21.24 47.42
N ILE A 12 12.39 21.82 46.34
CA ILE A 12 13.50 21.27 45.56
C ILE A 12 14.80 21.89 46.08
N TRP A 13 15.76 21.07 46.52
CA TRP A 13 17.13 21.50 46.76
C TRP A 13 17.90 21.49 45.44
N ALA A 14 18.42 22.64 45.05
CA ALA A 14 19.50 22.77 44.07
C ALA A 14 20.79 23.09 44.82
N ILE A 15 21.86 22.32 44.55
CA ILE A 15 23.23 22.71 44.92
C ILE A 15 23.99 22.89 43.62
N CYS A 16 24.36 24.14 43.32
CA CYS A 16 25.39 24.49 42.36
C CYS A 16 26.65 24.90 43.14
N ILE A 17 27.80 24.40 42.74
CA ILE A 17 29.11 25.00 43.06
C ILE A 17 29.77 25.35 41.73
N GLY A 18 30.18 26.62 41.56
CA GLY A 18 31.12 27.04 40.50
C GLY A 18 30.69 28.17 39.57
N GLY A 19 30.48 29.37 40.11
CA GLY A 19 30.85 30.70 39.57
C GLY A 19 30.81 31.01 38.06
N LYS A 20 29.77 31.73 37.62
CA LYS A 20 29.79 33.13 37.10
C LYS A 20 28.46 33.42 36.38
N GLN A 21 27.79 34.49 36.79
CA GLN A 21 26.55 34.98 36.18
C GLN A 21 26.80 35.59 34.80
N GLY A 22 25.86 35.38 33.87
CA GLY A 22 25.72 36.23 32.69
C GLY A 22 24.92 35.59 31.55
N VAL A 23 23.76 36.19 31.26
CA VAL A 23 22.95 36.11 30.02
C VAL A 23 21.92 34.98 29.93
N LEU A 24 20.63 35.38 29.90
CA LEU A 24 19.50 34.59 29.44
C LEU A 24 19.75 34.11 28.00
N ALA A 25 19.86 32.80 27.82
CA ALA A 25 19.72 32.17 26.51
C ALA A 25 18.64 31.08 26.60
N LYS A 26 17.62 31.18 25.73
CA LYS A 26 16.73 30.06 25.39
C LYS A 26 17.61 28.86 25.03
N LYS A 27 17.73 27.88 25.92
CA LYS A 27 18.33 26.59 25.59
C LYS A 27 17.24 25.60 25.24
N THR A 28 17.12 25.33 23.95
CA THR A 28 16.59 24.08 23.42
C THR A 28 17.33 22.94 24.11
N VAL A 29 16.66 22.23 25.02
CA VAL A 29 17.27 21.06 25.69
C VAL A 29 17.19 19.89 24.73
N GLN A 30 18.20 19.76 23.88
CA GLN A 30 18.50 18.53 23.14
C GLN A 30 19.24 17.59 24.10
N SER A 31 18.50 16.91 24.99
CA SER A 31 19.10 15.87 25.87
C SER A 31 18.95 14.50 25.21
N THR A 32 20.08 14.08 24.61
CA THR A 32 20.35 12.75 24.05
C THR A 32 20.13 11.66 25.09
N ILE A 33 19.21 10.72 24.82
CA ILE A 33 19.18 9.40 25.49
C ILE A 33 20.43 8.66 24.98
N ARG A 34 21.53 8.68 25.73
CA ARG A 34 22.79 8.03 25.33
C ARG A 34 22.84 6.63 25.95
N ALA A 35 22.95 5.63 25.07
CA ALA A 35 23.17 4.21 25.31
C ALA A 35 21.97 3.37 25.77
N CYS A 36 21.66 2.36 24.97
CA CYS A 36 20.62 1.36 25.20
C CYS A 36 21.25 -0.04 25.06
N LYS A 37 21.00 -0.95 26.01
CA LYS A 37 21.82 -2.18 26.19
C LYS A 37 21.49 -3.33 25.21
N ARG A 38 20.38 -3.25 24.48
CA ARG A 38 19.93 -4.28 23.52
C ARG A 38 19.20 -3.64 22.36
N ASN A 39 19.35 -4.23 21.17
CA ASN A 39 18.63 -3.81 19.98
C ASN A 39 17.12 -4.03 20.17
N GLY A 40 16.31 -3.05 19.76
CA GLY A 40 14.86 -3.12 19.92
C GLY A 40 14.18 -1.75 19.87
N THR A 41 12.85 -1.75 19.92
CA THR A 41 12.01 -0.54 19.94
C THR A 41 11.39 -0.39 21.34
N PHE A 42 11.49 0.80 21.93
CA PHE A 42 11.10 1.06 23.32
C PHE A 42 10.21 2.31 23.41
N CYS A 43 9.24 2.35 24.33
CA CYS A 43 8.45 3.56 24.61
C CYS A 43 9.40 4.68 25.11
N ASP A 44 9.21 5.92 24.66
CA ASP A 44 9.93 7.08 25.21
C ASP A 44 9.44 7.33 26.64
N PRO A 45 10.33 7.29 27.66
CA PRO A 45 9.94 7.49 29.05
C PRO A 45 9.41 8.90 29.34
N ARG A 46 9.57 9.87 28.42
CA ARG A 46 9.13 11.26 28.57
C ARG A 46 7.86 11.58 27.78
N ASP A 47 7.45 10.72 26.85
CA ASP A 47 6.28 10.94 26.01
C ASP A 47 5.63 9.61 25.63
N SER A 48 4.46 9.33 26.23
CA SER A 48 3.72 8.09 26.03
C SER A 48 3.22 7.86 24.58
N GLY A 49 3.33 8.87 23.71
CA GLY A 49 3.00 8.77 22.29
C GLY A 49 4.23 8.56 21.39
N LYS A 50 5.44 8.40 21.94
CA LYS A 50 6.67 8.26 21.16
C LYS A 50 7.44 7.01 21.54
N TYR A 51 8.26 6.56 20.59
CA TYR A 51 9.14 5.42 20.76
C TYR A 51 10.54 5.78 20.29
N TYR A 52 11.56 5.08 20.78
CA TYR A 52 12.91 5.16 20.25
C TYR A 52 13.42 3.79 19.82
N VAL A 53 14.22 3.78 18.76
CA VAL A 53 14.85 2.57 18.23
C VAL A 53 16.30 2.51 18.68
N CYS A 54 16.66 1.40 19.32
CA CYS A 54 18.02 1.08 19.70
C CYS A 54 18.64 0.11 18.69
N LEU A 55 19.79 0.47 18.13
CA LEU A 55 20.60 -0.39 17.29
C LEU A 55 22.07 -0.24 17.69
N GLU A 56 22.72 -1.37 17.96
CA GLU A 56 24.14 -1.50 18.28
C GLU A 56 24.59 -0.61 19.44
N GLY A 57 23.76 -0.52 20.48
CA GLY A 57 24.07 0.30 21.66
C GLY A 57 23.71 1.78 21.52
N HIS A 58 23.23 2.23 20.36
CA HIS A 58 22.95 3.63 20.07
C HIS A 58 21.48 3.88 19.74
N THR A 59 20.95 4.99 20.25
CA THR A 59 19.60 5.47 19.94
C THR A 59 19.62 6.21 18.61
N ARG A 60 18.92 5.69 17.59
CA ARG A 60 19.03 6.27 16.24
C ARG A 60 17.91 7.25 15.86
N ALA A 61 16.74 7.22 16.51
CA ALA A 61 15.70 8.23 16.34
C ALA A 61 14.56 8.07 17.36
N THR A 62 13.89 9.19 17.67
CA THR A 62 12.57 9.21 18.32
C THR A 62 11.52 9.28 17.22
N VAL A 63 10.64 8.28 17.13
CA VAL A 63 9.63 8.13 16.06
C VAL A 63 8.22 8.24 16.67
N LEU A 64 7.31 8.91 15.95
CA LEU A 64 5.93 9.18 16.39
C LEU A 64 4.98 7.99 16.23
N THR A 65 5.36 6.97 15.47
CA THR A 65 4.49 5.83 15.12
C THR A 65 5.18 4.51 15.44
N CYS A 66 4.48 3.66 16.20
CA CYS A 66 4.98 2.36 16.65
C CYS A 66 4.80 1.29 15.57
N PRO A 67 5.68 0.27 15.47
CA PRO A 67 5.42 -0.91 14.66
C PRO A 67 4.15 -1.64 15.12
N PRO A 68 3.42 -2.33 14.22
CA PRO A 68 2.19 -3.05 14.56
C PRO A 68 2.38 -4.06 15.70
N GLY A 69 1.48 -4.07 16.68
CA GLY A 69 1.48 -5.02 17.81
C GLY A 69 2.04 -4.50 19.15
N LEU A 70 2.47 -3.24 19.23
CA LEU A 70 2.95 -2.61 20.46
C LEU A 70 2.04 -1.44 20.87
N TYR A 71 1.55 -1.42 22.11
CA TYR A 71 0.75 -0.32 22.67
C TYR A 71 1.27 0.11 24.06
N CYS A 72 1.54 1.41 24.28
CA CYS A 72 1.84 1.91 25.63
C CYS A 72 0.51 2.20 26.36
N LYS A 73 0.31 1.61 27.54
CA LYS A 73 -0.88 1.88 28.38
C LYS A 73 -0.69 3.20 29.13
N LYS A 74 -1.59 4.17 28.97
CA LYS A 74 -1.55 5.44 29.73
C LYS A 74 -1.74 5.16 31.23
N GLY A 75 -0.67 5.30 32.00
CA GLY A 75 -0.67 5.28 33.45
C GLY A 75 0.56 6.03 33.95
N THR A 76 0.40 6.90 34.93
CA THR A 76 1.50 7.59 35.61
C THR A 76 2.44 6.58 36.26
N PHE A 77 3.66 6.46 35.73
CA PHE A 77 4.72 5.67 36.35
C PHE A 77 5.52 6.56 37.30
N THR A 78 5.34 6.36 38.61
CA THR A 78 6.40 6.62 39.60
C THR A 78 6.97 5.26 39.99
N GLY A 79 8.05 4.85 39.34
CA GLY A 79 8.76 3.61 39.67
C GLY A 79 9.96 3.36 38.75
N THR A 80 11.07 2.92 39.35
CA THR A 80 12.31 2.55 38.64
C THR A 80 12.20 1.12 38.11
N ILE A 81 12.38 0.91 36.81
CA ILE A 81 12.45 -0.43 36.21
C ILE A 81 13.87 -0.97 36.41
N ILE A 82 14.00 -2.05 37.17
CA ILE A 82 15.22 -2.87 37.23
C ILE A 82 14.94 -4.14 36.44
N CYS A 83 15.70 -4.38 35.38
CA CYS A 83 15.65 -5.63 34.62
C CYS A 83 16.75 -6.55 35.11
N ASP A 84 16.39 -7.68 35.71
CA ASP A 84 17.29 -8.83 35.78
C ASP A 84 16.55 -10.14 35.44
N HIS A 85 17.25 -10.98 34.69
CA HIS A 85 16.89 -12.31 34.14
C HIS A 85 15.42 -12.81 34.15
N GLY A 86 14.71 -12.58 33.03
CA GLY A 86 13.90 -13.61 32.37
C GLY A 86 12.65 -14.19 33.08
N ALA A 87 11.63 -13.38 33.37
CA ALA A 87 10.20 -13.71 33.32
C ALA A 87 9.39 -12.49 33.81
N VAL A 88 8.28 -12.14 33.16
CA VAL A 88 7.39 -11.06 33.64
C VAL A 88 6.36 -11.68 34.59
N HIS A 89 6.56 -11.53 35.90
CA HIS A 89 5.53 -11.78 36.90
C HIS A 89 4.93 -10.47 37.42
N TYR A 90 3.61 -10.48 37.64
CA TYR A 90 2.88 -9.38 38.26
C TYR A 90 2.74 -9.66 39.76
N GLU A 91 3.26 -8.78 40.61
CA GLU A 91 2.92 -8.76 42.04
C GLU A 91 2.54 -7.34 42.50
N PRO A 92 1.38 -7.15 43.17
CA PRO A 92 1.04 -5.88 43.78
C PRO A 92 1.80 -5.70 45.10
N VAL A 93 2.51 -4.59 45.25
CA VAL A 93 3.25 -4.26 46.48
C VAL A 93 2.28 -3.97 47.63
N ARG A 94 2.15 -4.91 48.58
CA ARG A 94 1.79 -4.59 49.98
C ARG A 94 3.07 -4.39 50.81
N LYS A 95 2.99 -3.49 51.80
CA LYS A 95 4.10 -2.92 52.58
C LYS A 95 4.95 -3.96 53.34
N LYS A 96 6.28 -3.78 53.20
CA LYS A 96 7.41 -3.97 54.15
C LYS A 96 7.51 -5.23 55.03
N SER A 97 8.66 -5.91 54.96
CA SER A 97 9.60 -6.15 56.09
C SER A 97 10.89 -6.88 55.64
N VAL A 98 11.91 -6.88 56.51
CA VAL A 98 13.37 -6.95 56.28
C VAL A 98 13.95 -8.38 56.44
N VAL A 99 15.26 -8.54 56.10
CA VAL A 99 16.27 -9.58 56.51
C VAL A 99 16.48 -10.68 55.46
N GLY A 100 17.66 -11.12 54.98
CA GLY A 100 19.10 -10.87 55.21
C GLY A 100 19.93 -12.08 54.66
N ARG A 101 21.23 -11.88 54.34
CA ARG A 101 22.32 -12.88 54.07
C ARG A 101 22.34 -13.63 52.71
N ASN A 102 23.45 -14.08 52.09
CA ASN A 102 24.91 -13.85 52.11
C ASN A 102 25.55 -14.80 51.03
N VAL A 103 26.82 -14.59 50.61
CA VAL A 103 27.83 -15.60 50.13
C VAL A 103 28.25 -15.71 48.62
N LYS A 104 29.43 -15.12 48.35
CA LYS A 104 30.72 -15.57 47.70
C LYS A 104 30.99 -15.67 46.17
N ARG A 105 32.17 -15.09 45.82
CA ARG A 105 33.05 -15.13 44.61
C ARG A 105 33.88 -16.44 44.51
N PRO A 106 34.71 -16.73 43.45
CA PRO A 106 36.03 -16.08 43.12
C PRO A 106 36.25 -15.80 41.59
N VAL A 107 36.84 -14.69 41.13
CA VAL A 107 38.27 -14.27 40.97
C VAL A 107 39.04 -14.92 39.80
N ALA A 108 39.49 -14.09 38.85
CA ALA A 108 40.82 -14.12 38.22
C ALA A 108 41.20 -12.74 37.62
N GLU A 109 42.17 -12.07 38.24
CA GLU A 109 43.04 -10.98 37.73
C GLU A 109 44.15 -11.61 36.84
N ALA A 110 44.97 -10.99 35.99
CA ALA A 110 45.39 -9.62 35.62
C ALA A 110 45.95 -9.71 34.16
N LEU A 111 46.07 -8.68 33.33
CA LEU A 111 47.16 -7.67 33.30
C LEU A 111 46.89 -6.71 32.12
N ALA A 112 47.15 -5.42 32.31
CA ALA A 112 47.37 -4.38 31.28
C ALA A 112 48.86 -3.91 31.43
N PRO A 113 49.50 -3.11 30.53
CA PRO A 113 48.93 -1.96 29.80
C PRO A 113 49.53 -1.59 28.40
N ALA A 114 48.93 -0.53 27.79
CA ALA A 114 49.48 0.45 26.82
C ALA A 114 49.79 -0.04 25.37
N ARG A 115 49.62 0.71 24.26
CA ARG A 115 49.38 2.14 23.96
C ARG A 115 48.94 2.27 22.47
N THR A 116 48.08 3.25 22.15
CA THR A 116 48.02 4.21 20.99
C THR A 116 48.66 3.85 19.62
N SER A 117 48.23 4.26 18.43
CA SER A 117 47.11 5.02 17.83
C SER A 117 47.46 5.22 16.34
N ILE A 118 46.58 4.93 15.37
CA ILE A 118 46.62 5.56 14.02
C ILE A 118 45.18 5.67 13.50
N ILE A 119 44.54 6.81 13.78
CA ILE A 119 43.34 7.33 13.09
C ILE A 119 43.78 8.66 12.45
N ASP A 120 44.77 8.59 11.57
CA ASP A 120 45.28 9.76 10.83
C ASP A 120 45.25 9.58 9.30
N ASP A 121 44.91 8.39 8.79
CA ASP A 121 44.90 8.14 7.34
C ASP A 121 43.50 8.17 6.69
N VAL A 122 42.43 8.22 7.49
CA VAL A 122 41.05 8.23 6.93
C VAL A 122 40.50 9.65 6.76
N LEU A 123 41.11 10.66 7.40
CA LEU A 123 40.67 12.07 7.33
C LEU A 123 41.23 12.86 6.14
N LYS A 124 42.04 12.26 5.25
CA LYS A 124 42.59 12.94 4.07
C LYS A 124 41.95 12.57 2.73
N ALA A 125 41.00 11.63 2.68
CA ALA A 125 40.37 11.21 1.44
C ALA A 125 39.01 11.87 1.12
N LEU A 126 38.46 12.73 2.00
CA LEU A 126 37.12 13.31 1.81
C LEU A 126 37.13 14.86 1.76
N HIS A 127 38.20 15.44 1.23
CA HIS A 127 38.35 16.89 1.09
C HIS A 127 38.65 17.35 -0.35
N SER A 128 37.92 16.81 -1.33
CA SER A 128 37.77 17.51 -2.61
C SER A 128 36.38 17.28 -3.21
N LEU A 129 35.73 18.38 -3.60
CA LEU A 129 34.54 18.51 -4.44
C LEU A 129 33.19 18.62 -3.72
N ALA A 130 32.92 19.79 -3.14
CA ALA A 130 31.66 20.51 -3.30
C ALA A 130 31.75 21.93 -2.69
N LYS A 131 32.25 22.90 -3.46
CA LYS A 131 31.97 24.32 -3.24
C LYS A 131 31.56 24.96 -4.55
N SER A 132 30.26 24.92 -4.82
CA SER A 132 29.58 25.92 -5.63
C SER A 132 28.09 25.85 -5.31
N SER A 133 27.58 26.84 -4.57
CA SER A 133 26.14 27.09 -4.54
C SER A 133 25.88 28.58 -4.41
N TYR A 134 25.12 29.03 -5.39
CA TYR A 134 24.67 30.36 -5.76
C TYR A 134 23.82 31.07 -4.70
N SER A 135 23.77 32.39 -4.81
CA SER A 135 22.90 33.32 -4.09
C SER A 135 21.46 33.30 -4.64
N TYR A 136 20.47 33.39 -3.74
CA TYR A 136 19.11 33.82 -4.06
C TYR A 136 18.68 34.94 -3.10
N VAL A 137 18.13 36.01 -3.68
CA VAL A 137 17.59 37.20 -3.04
C VAL A 137 16.13 36.93 -2.65
N ALA A 138 15.73 37.29 -1.43
CA ALA A 138 14.33 37.32 -1.02
C ALA A 138 13.93 38.77 -0.66
N THR A 139 12.99 39.31 -1.44
CA THR A 139 12.41 40.65 -1.28
C THR A 139 11.39 40.65 -0.14
N MET A 140 11.51 41.58 0.81
CA MET A 140 10.50 41.81 1.86
C MET A 140 9.39 42.75 1.36
N VAL A 141 8.13 42.38 1.58
CA VAL A 141 6.99 43.31 1.49
C VAL A 141 6.43 43.52 2.90
N HIS A 142 6.54 44.77 3.38
CA HIS A 142 5.89 45.27 4.58
C HIS A 142 4.39 45.40 4.37
N ASN A 143 3.58 45.16 5.41
CA ASN A 143 2.29 45.83 5.51
C ASN A 143 2.00 46.32 6.93
N HIS A 144 1.66 47.62 6.97
CA HIS A 144 1.45 48.47 8.13
C HIS A 144 0.18 48.12 8.90
N MET A 145 0.29 48.17 10.23
CA MET A 145 -0.86 48.28 11.13
C MET A 145 -1.48 49.68 11.05
N SER A 146 -2.81 49.75 11.08
CA SER A 146 -3.55 50.93 11.55
C SER A 146 -4.75 50.49 12.41
N HIS A 147 -4.83 51.05 13.61
CA HIS A 147 -5.94 50.90 14.56
C HIS A 147 -7.14 51.78 14.17
N PRO A 148 -8.35 51.39 14.60
CA PRO A 148 -9.22 52.41 15.21
C PRO A 148 -9.90 51.99 16.52
N LYS A 149 -9.81 52.95 17.44
CA LYS A 149 -10.64 53.41 18.58
C LYS A 149 -11.83 52.57 19.10
N THR A 150 -11.89 52.59 20.43
CA THR A 150 -12.89 52.08 21.37
C THR A 150 -14.26 52.77 21.31
N SER A 151 -15.35 51.99 21.40
CA SER A 151 -16.65 52.40 21.95
C SER A 151 -17.27 51.26 22.78
N LYS A 152 -17.99 51.65 23.86
CA LYS A 152 -18.58 50.83 24.94
C LYS A 152 -19.72 49.90 24.50
N PRO A 153 -20.15 48.93 25.33
CA PRO A 153 -20.93 47.77 24.91
C PRO A 153 -22.44 48.05 24.94
N ASP A 154 -23.13 47.69 23.85
CA ASP A 154 -24.57 47.48 23.88
C ASP A 154 -24.86 45.99 24.04
N SER A 155 -25.44 45.68 25.20
CA SER A 155 -26.07 44.40 25.51
C SER A 155 -27.35 44.26 24.70
N ASN A 156 -27.33 43.45 23.64
CA ASN A 156 -28.49 42.70 23.12
C ASN A 156 -28.12 41.97 21.83
N TYR A 157 -27.61 40.74 21.93
CA TYR A 157 -27.78 39.74 20.86
C TYR A 157 -27.47 38.34 21.43
N GLY A 158 -28.52 37.59 21.77
CA GLY A 158 -28.40 36.18 22.09
C GLY A 158 -28.01 35.36 20.85
N PRO A 159 -27.46 34.15 21.02
CA PRO A 159 -27.05 33.30 19.90
C PRO A 159 -28.26 32.92 19.04
N LYS A 160 -28.25 33.31 17.76
CA LYS A 160 -29.19 32.79 16.77
C LYS A 160 -28.95 31.29 16.59
N PRO A 161 -30.00 30.44 16.61
CA PRO A 161 -29.85 29.01 16.46
C PRO A 161 -29.36 28.67 15.04
N SER A 162 -28.32 27.85 14.95
CA SER A 162 -27.87 27.26 13.70
C SER A 162 -29.00 26.41 13.10
N LYS A 163 -29.34 26.69 11.84
CA LYS A 163 -30.25 25.85 11.06
C LYS A 163 -29.62 24.45 10.97
N LYS A 164 -30.25 23.48 11.64
CA LYS A 164 -29.92 22.06 11.48
C LYS A 164 -30.32 21.64 10.08
N TYR A 165 -29.35 21.45 9.19
CA TYR A 165 -29.56 20.62 8.02
C TYR A 165 -29.82 19.20 8.54
N LYS A 166 -31.02 18.68 8.31
CA LYS A 166 -31.27 17.25 8.45
C LYS A 166 -30.47 16.58 7.34
N VAL A 167 -29.33 15.99 7.69
CA VAL A 167 -28.76 14.93 6.88
C VAL A 167 -29.72 13.76 7.08
N ASP A 168 -30.53 13.45 6.08
CA ASP A 168 -31.24 12.19 6.04
C ASP A 168 -30.18 11.10 5.96
N VAL A 169 -29.83 10.54 7.11
CA VAL A 169 -29.05 9.32 7.20
C VAL A 169 -29.95 8.24 6.60
N ILE A 170 -29.77 7.98 5.31
CA ILE A 170 -30.29 6.78 4.68
C ILE A 170 -29.66 5.62 5.45
N SER A 171 -30.44 5.00 6.34
CA SER A 171 -30.00 3.80 7.04
C SER A 171 -29.92 2.68 6.00
N TYR A 172 -28.72 2.41 5.51
CA TYR A 172 -28.49 1.19 4.74
C TYR A 172 -28.73 0.01 5.68
N PRO A 173 -29.52 -1.00 5.26
CA PRO A 173 -29.69 -2.21 6.05
C PRO A 173 -28.32 -2.81 6.39
N ASP A 174 -28.20 -3.38 7.57
CA ASP A 174 -27.01 -4.07 8.06
C ASP A 174 -26.77 -5.32 7.19
N VAL A 175 -26.10 -5.19 6.05
CA VAL A 175 -25.88 -6.31 5.11
C VAL A 175 -24.52 -6.94 5.37
N LYS A 176 -24.43 -7.67 6.48
CA LYS A 176 -23.44 -8.75 6.67
C LYS A 176 -23.83 -10.05 5.96
N SER A 177 -24.77 -10.03 5.00
CA SER A 177 -25.21 -11.28 4.38
C SER A 177 -24.16 -11.77 3.38
N LYS A 178 -23.62 -12.96 3.63
CA LYS A 178 -22.81 -13.72 2.66
C LYS A 178 -23.51 -13.77 1.29
N CYS A 179 -22.74 -13.73 0.21
CA CYS A 179 -23.28 -13.76 -1.15
C CYS A 179 -24.24 -14.94 -1.35
N ASN A 180 -25.43 -14.67 -1.86
CA ASN A 180 -26.41 -15.70 -2.20
C ASN A 180 -26.21 -16.13 -3.66
N ALA A 181 -25.56 -17.27 -3.85
CA ALA A 181 -25.25 -17.80 -5.18
C ALA A 181 -26.51 -18.18 -6.00
N ASP A 182 -27.68 -18.34 -5.38
CA ASP A 182 -28.94 -18.59 -6.10
C ASP A 182 -29.55 -17.32 -6.70
N LYS A 183 -29.27 -16.16 -6.08
CA LYS A 183 -29.71 -14.84 -6.59
C LYS A 183 -28.67 -14.17 -7.47
N CYS A 184 -27.39 -14.34 -7.15
CA CYS A 184 -26.28 -13.76 -7.88
C CYS A 184 -25.90 -14.65 -9.07
N LYS A 185 -26.41 -14.29 -10.27
CA LYS A 185 -26.21 -15.04 -11.51
C LYS A 185 -25.61 -14.17 -12.62
N LEU A 186 -24.77 -14.79 -13.44
CA LEU A 186 -24.24 -14.18 -14.67
C LEU A 186 -25.39 -13.86 -15.64
N PRO A 187 -25.26 -12.82 -16.50
CA PRO A 187 -24.06 -11.97 -16.70
C PRO A 187 -23.93 -10.82 -15.69
N SER A 188 -24.93 -10.62 -14.83
CA SER A 188 -25.01 -9.40 -14.00
C SER A 188 -24.28 -9.51 -12.67
N CYS A 189 -24.13 -10.73 -12.13
CA CYS A 189 -23.56 -10.95 -10.82
C CYS A 189 -22.76 -12.25 -10.75
N LEU A 190 -21.62 -12.23 -10.07
CA LEU A 190 -20.84 -13.42 -9.74
C LEU A 190 -20.30 -13.27 -8.31
N CYS A 191 -20.55 -14.25 -7.44
CA CYS A 191 -20.08 -14.22 -6.06
C CYS A 191 -18.55 -14.36 -5.98
N PRO A 192 -17.87 -13.69 -5.02
CA PRO A 192 -16.47 -13.94 -4.72
C PRO A 192 -16.24 -15.42 -4.35
N SER A 193 -15.41 -16.13 -5.12
CA SER A 193 -15.19 -17.56 -4.92
C SER A 193 -13.92 -18.06 -5.61
N THR A 194 -13.39 -19.18 -5.12
CA THR A 194 -12.38 -20.01 -5.81
C THR A 194 -13.01 -21.16 -6.61
N ALA A 195 -14.33 -21.36 -6.48
CA ALA A 195 -15.04 -22.38 -7.25
C ALA A 195 -15.12 -21.99 -8.73
N VAL A 196 -15.01 -22.99 -9.61
CA VAL A 196 -15.19 -22.82 -11.05
C VAL A 196 -16.65 -22.38 -11.32
N PRO A 197 -16.89 -21.26 -12.01
CA PRO A 197 -18.25 -20.81 -12.27
C PRO A 197 -19.03 -21.73 -13.24
N ASN A 198 -20.35 -21.57 -13.30
CA ASN A 198 -21.25 -22.32 -14.20
C ASN A 198 -21.21 -23.86 -14.09
N LYS A 199 -20.69 -24.41 -12.98
CA LYS A 199 -20.59 -25.87 -12.74
C LYS A 199 -19.77 -26.61 -13.82
N LEU A 200 -18.94 -25.90 -14.58
CA LEU A 200 -18.00 -26.49 -15.53
C LEU A 200 -16.83 -27.14 -14.78
N GLN A 201 -16.20 -28.13 -15.40
CA GLN A 201 -14.91 -28.63 -14.94
C GLN A 201 -13.80 -27.70 -15.39
N ALA A 202 -12.77 -27.50 -14.57
CA ALA A 202 -11.65 -26.61 -14.90
C ALA A 202 -11.05 -26.93 -16.29
N LYS A 203 -10.87 -28.21 -16.62
CA LYS A 203 -10.32 -28.67 -17.91
C LYS A 203 -11.15 -28.27 -19.14
N GLU A 204 -12.42 -27.91 -18.96
CA GLU A 204 -13.30 -27.49 -20.06
C GLU A 204 -13.14 -26.00 -20.37
N LEU A 205 -12.45 -25.24 -19.51
CA LEU A 205 -12.27 -23.82 -19.64
C LEU A 205 -10.95 -23.46 -20.33
N PRO A 206 -10.93 -22.38 -21.14
CA PRO A 206 -9.66 -21.75 -21.51
C PRO A 206 -8.91 -21.31 -20.25
N GLN A 207 -7.58 -21.28 -20.32
CA GLN A 207 -6.81 -20.47 -19.38
C GLN A 207 -6.70 -19.04 -19.93
N ILE A 208 -7.31 -18.10 -19.23
CA ILE A 208 -7.12 -16.67 -19.53
C ILE A 208 -5.88 -16.16 -18.80
N VAL A 209 -5.02 -15.45 -19.52
CA VAL A 209 -3.89 -14.70 -18.98
C VAL A 209 -4.11 -13.23 -19.37
N TYR A 210 -3.89 -12.31 -18.44
CA TYR A 210 -3.97 -10.88 -18.74
C TYR A 210 -2.73 -10.18 -18.18
N PHE A 211 -2.16 -9.29 -18.99
CA PHE A 211 -0.98 -8.51 -18.63
C PHE A 211 -1.44 -7.09 -18.30
N THR A 212 -0.93 -6.56 -17.19
CA THR A 212 -1.19 -5.18 -16.82
C THR A 212 0.09 -4.44 -16.48
N PHE A 213 0.18 -3.20 -16.94
CA PHE A 213 1.28 -2.29 -16.66
C PHE A 213 0.74 -1.04 -15.98
N ASP A 214 1.31 -0.71 -14.83
CA ASP A 214 0.94 0.47 -14.05
C ASP A 214 1.92 1.63 -14.34
N ASP A 215 1.48 2.84 -14.00
CA ASP A 215 2.18 4.13 -14.09
C ASP A 215 2.23 4.78 -15.49
N GLY A 216 2.99 5.88 -15.58
CA GLY A 216 3.06 6.72 -16.77
C GLY A 216 3.72 6.04 -17.96
N VAL A 217 3.17 6.29 -19.15
CA VAL A 217 3.64 5.72 -20.41
C VAL A 217 4.60 6.71 -21.07
N ASN A 218 5.80 6.27 -21.43
CA ASN A 218 6.80 7.13 -22.06
C ASN A 218 7.63 6.35 -23.08
N THR A 219 8.53 7.06 -23.76
CA THR A 219 9.36 6.50 -24.83
C THR A 219 10.24 5.34 -24.39
N ILE A 220 10.62 5.25 -23.10
CA ILE A 220 11.44 4.17 -22.57
C ILE A 220 10.61 2.89 -22.44
N ASN A 221 9.46 2.97 -21.75
CA ASN A 221 8.67 1.78 -21.47
C ASN A 221 7.84 1.31 -22.68
N HIS A 222 7.45 2.22 -23.57
CA HIS A 222 6.71 1.89 -24.79
C HIS A 222 7.46 0.86 -25.66
N ALA A 223 8.78 0.99 -25.77
CA ALA A 223 9.60 0.04 -26.53
C ALA A 223 9.52 -1.41 -25.99
N PHE A 224 9.34 -1.59 -24.67
CA PHE A 224 9.12 -2.91 -24.10
C PHE A 224 7.76 -3.47 -24.52
N TYR A 225 6.72 -2.63 -24.53
CA TYR A 225 5.37 -3.04 -24.89
C TYR A 225 5.28 -3.44 -26.37
N GLU A 226 5.93 -2.70 -27.26
CA GLU A 226 6.01 -3.05 -28.69
C GLU A 226 6.72 -4.39 -28.92
N ARG A 227 7.79 -4.66 -28.18
CA ARG A 227 8.49 -5.95 -28.25
C ARG A 227 7.62 -7.11 -27.78
N LEU A 228 6.88 -6.91 -26.69
CA LEU A 228 6.12 -7.99 -26.03
C LEU A 228 4.77 -8.27 -26.72
N PHE A 229 4.12 -7.26 -27.29
CA PHE A 229 2.80 -7.35 -27.92
C PHE A 229 2.80 -6.89 -29.40
N PRO A 230 3.65 -7.45 -30.28
CA PRO A 230 3.58 -7.20 -31.71
C PRO A 230 2.31 -7.83 -32.32
N GLU A 231 1.82 -7.26 -33.41
CA GLU A 231 0.56 -7.67 -34.07
C GLU A 231 0.55 -9.13 -34.59
N ASN A 232 1.73 -9.74 -34.74
CA ASN A 232 1.86 -11.12 -35.21
C ASN A 232 1.67 -12.17 -34.10
N ARG A 233 1.70 -11.77 -32.82
CA ARG A 233 1.33 -12.67 -31.71
C ARG A 233 -0.17 -12.69 -31.56
N ARG A 234 -0.77 -13.87 -31.78
CA ARG A 234 -2.22 -14.01 -31.88
C ARG A 234 -2.75 -15.08 -30.94
N ASN A 235 -3.95 -14.82 -30.42
CA ASN A 235 -4.78 -15.80 -29.74
C ASN A 235 -5.28 -16.88 -30.74
N PRO A 236 -5.82 -18.01 -30.26
CA PRO A 236 -6.27 -19.11 -31.13
C PRO A 236 -7.38 -18.74 -32.15
N ASN A 237 -8.13 -17.66 -31.94
CA ASN A 237 -9.08 -17.15 -32.94
C ASN A 237 -8.45 -16.25 -34.01
N GLY A 238 -7.13 -16.05 -33.97
CA GLY A 238 -6.41 -15.17 -34.89
C GLY A 238 -6.39 -13.69 -34.47
N CYS A 239 -7.01 -13.30 -33.35
CA CYS A 239 -6.90 -11.92 -32.87
C CYS A 239 -5.52 -11.63 -32.29
N PRO A 240 -4.94 -10.42 -32.47
CA PRO A 240 -3.74 -10.02 -31.76
C PRO A 240 -3.90 -10.15 -30.23
N ILE A 241 -2.84 -10.55 -29.55
CA ILE A 241 -2.80 -10.51 -28.08
C ILE A 241 -2.72 -9.05 -27.61
N LYS A 242 -3.33 -8.76 -26.47
CA LYS A 242 -3.44 -7.38 -25.95
C LYS A 242 -3.11 -7.34 -24.46
N ALA A 243 -2.73 -6.16 -23.98
CA ALA A 243 -2.50 -5.86 -22.57
C ALA A 243 -3.41 -4.72 -22.09
N THR A 244 -3.46 -4.52 -20.77
CA THR A 244 -4.17 -3.41 -20.12
C THR A 244 -3.16 -2.47 -19.47
N PHE A 245 -3.31 -1.17 -19.66
CA PHE A 245 -2.41 -0.16 -19.10
C PHE A 245 -3.19 0.71 -18.12
N PHE A 246 -2.82 0.65 -16.84
CA PHE A 246 -3.34 1.54 -15.81
C PHE A 246 -2.44 2.78 -15.77
N VAL A 247 -2.87 3.83 -16.47
CA VAL A 247 -2.05 5.00 -16.76
C VAL A 247 -2.26 6.09 -15.71
N SER A 248 -1.17 6.54 -15.08
CA SER A 248 -1.15 7.76 -14.25
C SER A 248 -0.79 8.99 -15.10
N HIS A 249 -1.17 10.20 -14.68
CA HIS A 249 -0.95 11.40 -15.51
C HIS A 249 0.53 11.74 -15.63
N ASP A 250 1.24 11.75 -14.49
CA ASP A 250 2.63 12.19 -14.47
C ASP A 250 3.51 11.30 -15.35
N THR A 251 4.44 11.93 -16.07
CA THR A 251 5.35 11.29 -17.03
C THR A 251 4.70 10.57 -18.22
N THR A 252 3.39 10.74 -18.44
CA THR A 252 2.69 10.14 -19.58
C THR A 252 2.79 10.98 -20.85
N ASP A 253 3.25 10.33 -21.91
CA ASP A 253 3.11 10.76 -23.30
C ASP A 253 1.79 10.21 -23.87
N TYR A 254 0.80 11.10 -24.03
CA TYR A 254 -0.54 10.71 -24.46
C TYR A 254 -0.61 10.33 -25.95
N ASP A 255 0.36 10.72 -26.78
CA ASP A 255 0.42 10.25 -28.18
C ASP A 255 0.77 8.76 -28.22
N LEU A 256 1.67 8.30 -27.34
CA LEU A 256 1.97 6.88 -27.18
C LEU A 256 0.76 6.12 -26.61
N VAL A 257 0.03 6.71 -25.67
CA VAL A 257 -1.22 6.13 -25.14
C VAL A 257 -2.26 5.97 -26.25
N ASN A 258 -2.44 6.97 -27.11
CA ASN A 258 -3.33 6.88 -28.27
C ASN A 258 -2.89 5.75 -29.21
N SER A 259 -1.60 5.69 -29.56
CA SER A 259 -1.04 4.64 -30.41
C SER A 259 -1.30 3.23 -29.86
N MET A 260 -1.10 3.02 -28.55
CA MET A 260 -1.40 1.74 -27.89
C MET A 260 -2.88 1.39 -27.95
N TYR A 261 -3.77 2.37 -27.73
CA TYR A 261 -5.22 2.17 -27.84
C TYR A 261 -5.64 1.80 -29.27
N LEU A 262 -5.10 2.46 -30.29
CA LEU A 262 -5.37 2.16 -31.70
C LEU A 262 -4.89 0.75 -32.10
N ARG A 263 -3.82 0.24 -31.46
CA ARG A 263 -3.38 -1.17 -31.58
C ARG A 263 -4.23 -2.16 -30.77
N GLY A 264 -5.30 -1.68 -30.14
CA GLY A 264 -6.30 -2.49 -29.45
C GLY A 264 -5.97 -2.81 -28.00
N HIS A 265 -4.92 -2.23 -27.41
CA HIS A 265 -4.68 -2.34 -25.97
C HIS A 265 -5.75 -1.61 -25.16
N GLU A 266 -6.02 -2.07 -23.95
CA GLU A 266 -6.94 -1.39 -23.04
C GLU A 266 -6.20 -0.33 -22.24
N ILE A 267 -6.79 0.87 -22.15
CA ILE A 267 -6.29 1.97 -21.32
C ILE A 267 -7.28 2.20 -20.17
N ALA A 268 -6.75 2.25 -18.95
CA ALA A 268 -7.49 2.36 -17.69
C ALA A 268 -6.86 3.43 -16.79
N SER A 269 -7.62 3.91 -15.80
CA SER A 269 -7.20 4.98 -14.90
C SER A 269 -6.32 4.48 -13.75
N HIS A 270 -5.19 5.15 -13.51
CA HIS A 270 -4.32 4.95 -12.34
C HIS A 270 -4.05 6.24 -11.56
N SER A 271 -5.09 7.06 -11.41
CA SER A 271 -5.07 8.39 -10.80
C SER A 271 -4.31 9.46 -11.58
N VAL A 272 -4.57 10.73 -11.25
CA VAL A 272 -3.83 11.85 -11.83
C VAL A 272 -2.45 11.89 -11.18
N THR A 273 -2.39 12.01 -9.85
CA THR A 273 -1.16 12.42 -9.19
C THR A 273 -0.26 11.27 -8.75
N HIS A 274 -0.80 10.06 -8.62
CA HIS A 274 -0.14 8.91 -7.98
C HIS A 274 0.55 9.32 -6.65
N ARG A 275 -0.07 10.25 -5.91
CA ARG A 275 0.56 10.97 -4.81
C ARG A 275 0.95 10.09 -3.64
N THR A 276 2.04 10.48 -2.99
CA THR A 276 2.45 9.99 -1.67
C THR A 276 1.93 10.92 -0.56
N PRO A 277 1.79 10.43 0.69
CA PRO A 277 2.01 9.05 1.15
C PRO A 277 0.84 8.12 0.81
N THR A 278 1.09 6.81 0.82
CA THR A 278 0.06 5.76 0.63
C THR A 278 -1.15 5.96 1.55
N THR A 279 -0.96 6.40 2.79
CA THR A 279 -2.04 6.63 3.75
C THR A 279 -3.05 7.70 3.31
N TRP A 280 -2.69 8.60 2.40
CA TRP A 280 -3.64 9.58 1.86
C TRP A 280 -4.80 8.88 1.14
N TRP A 281 -4.51 7.87 0.31
CA TRP A 281 -5.52 7.11 -0.44
C TRP A 281 -6.51 6.40 0.47
N LYS A 282 -6.05 5.92 1.62
CA LYS A 282 -6.88 5.23 2.61
C LYS A 282 -8.02 6.12 3.13
N ASP A 283 -7.70 7.39 3.37
CA ASP A 283 -8.54 8.37 4.05
C ASP A 283 -9.09 9.44 3.08
N ALA A 284 -8.82 9.31 1.77
CA ALA A 284 -9.26 10.23 0.73
C ALA A 284 -10.79 10.35 0.73
N SER A 285 -11.32 11.55 0.50
CA SER A 285 -12.76 11.77 0.38
C SER A 285 -13.32 11.23 -0.95
N TYR A 286 -14.64 11.21 -1.08
CA TYR A 286 -15.27 10.87 -2.35
C TYR A 286 -14.82 11.82 -3.47
N GLU A 287 -14.78 13.12 -3.17
CA GLU A 287 -14.37 14.18 -4.09
C GLU A 287 -12.90 14.01 -4.48
N ASP A 288 -12.01 13.75 -3.52
CA ASP A 288 -10.59 13.46 -3.80
C ASP A 288 -10.44 12.26 -4.74
N LEU A 289 -11.14 11.15 -4.47
CA LEU A 289 -11.09 9.96 -5.29
C LEU A 289 -11.68 10.20 -6.69
N LYS A 290 -12.73 11.01 -6.80
CA LYS A 290 -13.32 11.38 -8.09
C LYS A 290 -12.36 12.25 -8.91
N GLU A 291 -11.74 13.25 -8.30
CA GLU A 291 -10.74 14.12 -8.94
C GLU A 291 -9.53 13.31 -9.41
N GLU A 292 -9.05 12.38 -8.59
CA GLU A 292 -7.92 11.52 -8.97
C GLU A 292 -8.30 10.50 -10.03
N ILE A 293 -9.36 9.72 -9.83
CA ILE A 293 -9.65 8.55 -10.67
C ILE A 293 -10.47 8.90 -11.91
N SER A 294 -11.55 9.67 -11.76
CA SER A 294 -12.33 10.14 -12.91
C SER A 294 -11.59 11.25 -13.64
N GLY A 295 -10.89 12.14 -12.92
CA GLY A 295 -10.08 13.17 -13.58
C GLY A 295 -9.00 12.58 -14.47
N GLN A 296 -8.37 11.46 -14.08
CA GLN A 296 -7.42 10.79 -14.97
C GLN A 296 -8.08 10.15 -16.19
N ARG A 297 -9.32 9.64 -16.06
CA ARG A 297 -10.10 9.22 -17.23
C ARG A 297 -10.38 10.40 -18.17
N ASP A 298 -10.67 11.57 -17.63
CA ASP A 298 -10.93 12.79 -18.40
C ASP A 298 -9.65 13.27 -19.11
N ASN A 299 -8.49 13.18 -18.46
CA ASN A 299 -7.18 13.43 -19.07
C ASN A 299 -6.90 12.45 -20.21
N ILE A 300 -7.06 11.14 -19.99
CA ILE A 300 -6.89 10.13 -21.05
C ILE A 300 -7.82 10.41 -22.24
N HIS A 301 -9.07 10.79 -21.97
CA HIS A 301 -10.03 11.13 -23.02
C HIS A 301 -9.58 12.34 -23.84
N THR A 302 -9.19 13.41 -23.13
CA THR A 302 -8.90 14.71 -23.74
C THR A 302 -7.55 14.71 -24.46
N GLU A 303 -6.49 14.24 -23.77
CA GLU A 303 -5.11 14.34 -24.23
C GLU A 303 -4.71 13.20 -25.18
N ALA A 304 -5.24 11.97 -24.99
CA ALA A 304 -5.00 10.86 -25.93
C ALA A 304 -6.14 10.65 -26.94
N HIS A 305 -7.18 11.50 -26.94
CA HIS A 305 -8.32 11.39 -27.86
C HIS A 305 -9.01 10.01 -27.86
N ILE A 306 -8.98 9.31 -26.72
CA ILE A 306 -9.65 8.02 -26.54
C ILE A 306 -11.10 8.27 -26.15
N PRO A 307 -12.11 7.58 -26.71
CA PRO A 307 -13.49 7.74 -26.26
C PRO A 307 -13.61 7.51 -24.75
N ILE A 308 -14.25 8.44 -24.02
CA ILE A 308 -14.38 8.34 -22.56
C ILE A 308 -15.01 7.02 -22.10
N SER A 309 -15.92 6.47 -22.91
CA SER A 309 -16.57 5.17 -22.68
C SER A 309 -15.65 3.96 -22.82
N ALA A 310 -14.46 4.12 -23.40
CA ALA A 310 -13.46 3.06 -23.53
C ALA A 310 -12.60 2.90 -22.26
N VAL A 311 -12.42 3.97 -21.48
CA VAL A 311 -11.65 3.99 -20.23
C VAL A 311 -12.54 3.51 -19.08
N ARG A 312 -12.55 2.20 -18.87
CA ARG A 312 -13.55 1.51 -18.02
C ARG A 312 -12.99 0.92 -16.75
N GLY A 313 -11.67 0.71 -16.68
CA GLY A 313 -10.98 0.13 -15.54
C GLY A 313 -10.36 1.17 -14.62
N VAL A 314 -10.18 0.77 -13.36
CA VAL A 314 -9.43 1.51 -12.35
C VAL A 314 -8.48 0.55 -11.65
N ARG A 315 -7.29 1.05 -11.32
CA ARG A 315 -6.45 0.51 -10.24
C ARG A 315 -6.05 1.65 -9.33
N VAL A 316 -6.23 1.52 -8.02
CA VAL A 316 -5.83 2.57 -7.07
C VAL A 316 -4.32 2.52 -6.82
N PRO A 317 -3.62 3.67 -6.75
CA PRO A 317 -2.20 3.73 -6.44
C PRO A 317 -1.82 2.94 -5.19
N PHE A 318 -0.65 2.28 -5.25
CA PHE A 318 -0.10 1.42 -4.19
C PHE A 318 -1.02 0.28 -3.75
N LEU A 319 -2.08 -0.02 -4.51
CA LEU A 319 -3.14 -0.96 -4.14
C LEU A 319 -3.82 -0.59 -2.80
N GLN A 320 -3.76 0.69 -2.41
CA GLN A 320 -4.33 1.18 -1.17
C GLN A 320 -5.83 1.45 -1.29
N GLN A 321 -6.60 0.57 -0.66
CA GLN A 321 -8.05 0.65 -0.61
C GLN A 321 -8.54 1.85 0.24
N ALA A 322 -9.64 2.47 -0.21
CA ALA A 322 -10.34 3.57 0.47
C ALA A 322 -11.77 3.18 0.92
N GLY A 323 -12.08 1.89 0.96
CA GLY A 323 -13.33 1.36 1.49
C GLY A 323 -14.53 1.61 0.59
N ASP A 324 -15.70 1.71 1.21
CA ASP A 324 -16.98 1.85 0.50
C ASP A 324 -17.07 3.10 -0.38
N ILE A 325 -16.37 4.17 -0.02
CA ILE A 325 -16.40 5.42 -0.79
C ILE A 325 -15.74 5.27 -2.16
N PHE A 326 -14.73 4.41 -2.30
CA PHE A 326 -14.08 4.15 -3.58
C PHE A 326 -15.02 3.43 -4.54
N PHE A 327 -15.64 2.33 -4.10
CA PHE A 327 -16.57 1.58 -4.93
C PHE A 327 -17.88 2.34 -5.19
N ARG A 328 -18.31 3.22 -4.26
CA ARG A 328 -19.39 4.17 -4.51
C ARG A 328 -19.03 5.14 -5.64
N MET A 329 -17.85 5.77 -5.56
CA MET A 329 -17.34 6.65 -6.61
C MET A 329 -17.29 5.93 -7.95
N MET A 330 -16.73 4.72 -7.99
CA MET A 330 -16.69 3.93 -9.22
C MET A 330 -18.05 3.70 -9.84
N LYS A 331 -19.03 3.32 -9.01
CA LYS A 331 -20.42 3.10 -9.46
C LYS A 331 -21.05 4.38 -9.99
N ASP A 332 -20.95 5.48 -9.25
CA ASP A 332 -21.52 6.78 -9.64
C ASP A 332 -20.86 7.35 -10.91
N GLN A 333 -19.56 7.06 -11.10
CA GLN A 333 -18.78 7.47 -12.26
C GLN A 333 -18.80 6.44 -13.40
N ASN A 334 -19.65 5.40 -13.33
CA ASN A 334 -19.82 4.38 -14.37
C ASN A 334 -18.51 3.65 -14.78
N PHE A 335 -17.60 3.41 -13.84
CA PHE A 335 -16.49 2.49 -14.07
C PHE A 335 -17.00 1.04 -14.08
N LEU A 336 -16.42 0.22 -14.95
CA LEU A 336 -16.80 -1.19 -15.10
C LEU A 336 -16.17 -2.05 -14.01
N PHE A 337 -14.88 -1.83 -13.72
CA PHE A 337 -14.14 -2.70 -12.82
C PHE A 337 -13.01 -2.02 -12.06
N ASP A 338 -12.73 -2.56 -10.88
CA ASP A 338 -11.50 -2.36 -10.12
C ASP A 338 -10.58 -3.58 -10.31
N SER A 339 -9.28 -3.35 -10.21
CA SER A 339 -8.28 -4.42 -10.08
C SER A 339 -7.27 -4.04 -9.02
N SER A 340 -7.73 -3.87 -7.79
CA SER A 340 -6.88 -3.43 -6.68
C SER A 340 -6.98 -4.33 -5.45
N LEU A 341 -7.97 -5.23 -5.37
CA LEU A 341 -8.12 -6.13 -4.23
C LEU A 341 -7.20 -7.34 -4.38
N VAL A 342 -6.35 -7.52 -3.37
CA VAL A 342 -5.43 -8.65 -3.28
C VAL A 342 -6.04 -9.70 -2.35
N PRO A 343 -6.26 -10.95 -2.81
CA PRO A 343 -6.72 -12.03 -1.93
C PRO A 343 -5.78 -12.26 -0.73
N SER A 344 -6.32 -12.91 0.30
CA SER A 344 -5.62 -13.28 1.53
C SER A 344 -4.30 -13.99 1.25
N ARG A 345 -3.33 -13.82 2.16
CA ARG A 345 -2.13 -14.65 2.13
C ARG A 345 -2.52 -16.08 2.53
N PRO A 346 -1.89 -17.12 1.94
CA PRO A 346 -2.03 -18.47 2.46
C PRO A 346 -1.54 -18.52 3.92
N HIS A 347 -2.17 -19.34 4.76
CA HIS A 347 -1.74 -19.48 6.16
C HIS A 347 -0.46 -20.32 6.24
N SER A 348 -0.22 -21.19 5.26
CA SER A 348 0.98 -22.01 5.10
C SER A 348 1.49 -22.00 3.66
N PRO A 349 2.82 -22.09 3.41
CA PRO A 349 3.38 -22.32 2.09
C PRO A 349 2.87 -23.60 1.39
N ASN A 350 2.35 -24.55 2.18
CA ASN A 350 1.79 -25.81 1.69
C ASN A 350 0.27 -25.76 1.48
N ASP A 351 -0.38 -24.64 1.76
CA ASP A 351 -1.79 -24.48 1.42
C ASP A 351 -1.90 -24.40 -0.10
N HIS A 352 -2.59 -25.37 -0.72
CA HIS A 352 -2.98 -25.32 -2.12
C HIS A 352 -4.04 -24.23 -2.33
N TYR A 353 -3.64 -22.96 -2.22
CA TYR A 353 -4.51 -21.82 -2.36
C TYR A 353 -4.94 -21.67 -3.82
N LEU A 354 -6.18 -22.05 -4.10
CA LEU A 354 -6.78 -21.84 -5.42
C LEU A 354 -6.94 -20.34 -5.68
N PRO A 355 -6.55 -19.83 -6.85
CA PRO A 355 -6.76 -18.42 -7.17
C PRO A 355 -8.26 -18.08 -7.21
N THR A 356 -8.59 -16.85 -6.82
CA THR A 356 -9.96 -16.33 -6.78
C THR A 356 -10.38 -15.89 -8.18
N TRP A 357 -11.62 -16.23 -8.57
CA TRP A 357 -12.20 -15.77 -9.83
C TRP A 357 -12.66 -14.30 -9.74
N PRO A 358 -12.72 -13.57 -10.87
CA PRO A 358 -13.42 -12.29 -10.92
C PRO A 358 -14.83 -12.39 -10.37
N PHE A 359 -15.31 -11.33 -9.75
CA PHE A 359 -16.61 -11.29 -9.10
C PHE A 359 -17.21 -9.90 -9.17
N THR A 360 -18.49 -9.77 -8.84
CA THR A 360 -19.12 -8.45 -8.72
C THR A 360 -19.23 -8.04 -7.27
N MET A 361 -19.19 -6.73 -7.04
CA MET A 361 -19.31 -6.13 -5.71
C MET A 361 -20.77 -6.10 -5.21
N ASP A 362 -21.66 -6.94 -5.73
CA ASP A 362 -23.06 -7.08 -5.29
C ASP A 362 -23.22 -7.62 -3.86
N SER A 363 -22.15 -8.13 -3.28
CA SER A 363 -22.08 -8.56 -1.89
C SER A 363 -20.73 -8.16 -1.30
N PRO A 364 -20.63 -8.00 0.03
CA PRO A 364 -19.38 -7.62 0.66
C PRO A 364 -18.32 -8.70 0.43
N ILE A 365 -17.05 -8.29 0.34
CA ILE A 365 -15.96 -9.24 0.20
C ILE A 365 -15.89 -10.15 1.44
N SER A 366 -15.63 -11.44 1.21
CA SER A 366 -15.48 -12.39 2.31
C SER A 366 -14.14 -12.17 3.01
N SER A 367 -14.17 -11.99 4.33
CA SER A 367 -12.96 -11.92 5.17
C SER A 367 -12.12 -13.21 5.15
N THR A 368 -12.67 -14.31 4.60
CA THR A 368 -11.94 -15.56 4.39
C THR A 368 -11.17 -15.60 3.07
N LEU A 369 -11.60 -14.81 2.08
CA LEU A 369 -10.96 -14.73 0.76
C LEU A 369 -10.03 -13.53 0.66
N PHE A 370 -10.33 -12.45 1.39
CA PHE A 370 -9.58 -11.20 1.40
C PHE A 370 -9.19 -10.85 2.83
N THR A 371 -7.89 -10.68 3.06
CA THR A 371 -7.37 -10.23 4.34
C THR A 371 -7.19 -8.73 4.29
N CYS A 372 -8.07 -8.02 4.96
CA CYS A 372 -7.93 -6.61 5.21
C CYS A 372 -6.94 -6.44 6.38
N THR A 373 -5.66 -6.26 6.05
CA THR A 373 -4.63 -6.01 7.07
C THR A 373 -4.83 -4.64 7.71
N GLU A 374 -4.39 -4.48 8.96
CA GLU A 374 -4.36 -3.19 9.64
C GLU A 374 -3.65 -2.14 8.74
N GLY A 375 -4.39 -1.14 8.28
CA GLY A 375 -3.91 -0.13 7.31
C GLY A 375 -4.69 -0.08 5.99
N MET A 376 -5.38 -1.16 5.60
CA MET A 376 -6.29 -1.17 4.45
C MET A 376 -7.71 -0.81 4.87
N ASN A 377 -8.31 0.18 4.19
CA ASN A 377 -9.73 0.47 4.33
C ASN A 377 -10.48 -0.35 3.27
N CYS A 378 -10.94 -1.55 3.62
CA CYS A 378 -11.62 -2.44 2.67
C CYS A 378 -13.12 -2.12 2.52
N PRO A 379 -13.71 -2.42 1.35
CA PRO A 379 -15.15 -2.28 1.16
C PRO A 379 -15.93 -3.27 2.03
N THR A 380 -17.02 -2.81 2.61
CA THR A 380 -17.99 -3.58 3.41
C THR A 380 -19.41 -3.52 2.86
N GLY A 381 -19.68 -2.61 1.92
CA GLY A 381 -20.98 -2.41 1.29
C GLY A 381 -21.18 -3.19 -0.01
N ASN A 382 -22.33 -2.93 -0.65
CA ASN A 382 -22.71 -3.55 -1.92
C ASN A 382 -22.74 -2.50 -3.04
N PHE A 383 -22.02 -2.78 -4.11
CA PHE A 383 -21.83 -1.93 -5.27
C PHE A 383 -22.17 -2.70 -6.55
N SER A 384 -23.46 -3.08 -6.67
CA SER A 384 -23.97 -3.85 -7.81
C SER A 384 -23.52 -3.30 -9.16
N GLY A 385 -23.08 -4.21 -10.02
CA GLY A 385 -22.62 -3.90 -11.38
C GLY A 385 -21.13 -3.55 -11.50
N VAL A 386 -20.45 -3.19 -10.41
CA VAL A 386 -18.99 -3.01 -10.39
C VAL A 386 -18.32 -4.37 -10.26
N TRP A 387 -17.39 -4.65 -11.17
CA TRP A 387 -16.59 -5.87 -11.15
C TRP A 387 -15.30 -5.68 -10.37
N GLU A 388 -14.86 -6.73 -9.68
CA GLU A 388 -13.51 -6.84 -9.15
C GLU A 388 -12.74 -7.89 -9.97
N LEU A 389 -11.56 -7.48 -10.44
CA LEU A 389 -10.54 -8.37 -10.99
C LEU A 389 -9.46 -8.59 -9.93
N PRO A 390 -9.61 -9.63 -9.09
CA PRO A 390 -8.72 -9.82 -7.95
C PRO A 390 -7.29 -10.06 -8.40
N MET A 391 -6.36 -9.39 -7.74
CA MET A 391 -4.93 -9.52 -7.97
C MET A 391 -4.40 -10.75 -7.23
N ASN A 392 -4.68 -11.93 -7.80
CA ASN A 392 -4.19 -13.19 -7.28
C ASN A 392 -2.66 -13.16 -7.10
N ARG A 393 -2.20 -13.48 -5.89
CA ARG A 393 -0.80 -13.38 -5.52
C ARG A 393 0.07 -14.29 -6.39
N MET A 394 1.21 -13.78 -6.82
CA MET A 394 2.28 -14.60 -7.37
C MET A 394 3.20 -15.09 -6.24
N PHE A 395 3.90 -16.19 -6.47
CA PHE A 395 4.90 -16.70 -5.54
C PHE A 395 6.27 -16.66 -6.20
N GLY A 396 7.18 -15.89 -5.62
CA GLY A 396 8.56 -15.78 -6.06
C GLY A 396 9.41 -16.98 -5.64
N PRO A 397 10.72 -16.92 -5.87
CA PRO A 397 11.67 -17.89 -5.33
C PRO A 397 11.44 -18.09 -3.82
N HIS A 398 11.51 -19.34 -3.37
CA HIS A 398 11.23 -19.76 -1.98
C HIS A 398 9.77 -19.60 -1.49
N GLY A 399 8.82 -19.31 -2.39
CA GLY A 399 7.39 -19.36 -2.07
C GLY A 399 6.87 -18.11 -1.35
N PHE A 400 7.57 -16.98 -1.41
CA PHE A 400 7.07 -15.72 -0.86
C PHE A 400 5.96 -15.12 -1.75
N PRO A 401 4.78 -14.80 -1.19
CA PRO A 401 3.68 -14.25 -1.97
C PRO A 401 3.82 -12.74 -2.21
N CYS A 402 3.58 -12.28 -3.43
CA CYS A 402 3.52 -10.88 -3.82
C CYS A 402 2.25 -10.59 -4.65
N ALA A 403 1.76 -9.34 -4.65
CA ALA A 403 0.61 -8.94 -5.47
C ALA A 403 1.00 -8.58 -6.91
N MET A 404 2.19 -7.96 -7.06
CA MET A 404 2.78 -7.52 -8.32
C MET A 404 3.96 -8.41 -8.68
N VAL A 405 4.23 -8.59 -9.98
CA VAL A 405 5.37 -9.36 -10.49
C VAL A 405 6.68 -8.86 -9.89
N ASP A 406 6.88 -7.54 -9.88
CA ASP A 406 8.05 -6.85 -9.32
C ASP A 406 8.05 -6.70 -7.79
N GLY A 407 6.94 -7.05 -7.13
CA GLY A 407 6.87 -7.11 -5.67
C GLY A 407 7.43 -8.39 -5.07
N CYS A 408 7.70 -9.41 -5.90
CA CYS A 408 8.38 -10.64 -5.48
C CYS A 408 9.91 -10.47 -5.49
N PRO A 409 10.65 -11.27 -4.70
CA PRO A 409 12.11 -11.34 -4.82
C PRO A 409 12.52 -11.55 -6.27
N SER A 410 13.41 -10.67 -6.77
CA SER A 410 13.78 -10.66 -8.19
C SER A 410 14.57 -11.92 -8.56
N PRO A 411 14.17 -12.63 -9.63
CA PRO A 411 14.98 -13.70 -10.19
C PRO A 411 16.31 -13.17 -10.77
N ASN A 412 17.36 -13.98 -10.75
CA ASN A 412 18.73 -13.50 -11.03
C ASN A 412 19.13 -13.56 -12.51
N ASN A 413 18.43 -14.34 -13.33
CA ASN A 413 18.74 -14.59 -14.73
C ASN A 413 17.46 -14.91 -15.54
N VAL A 414 17.61 -15.14 -16.84
CA VAL A 414 16.50 -15.41 -17.77
C VAL A 414 15.76 -16.69 -17.38
N GLU A 415 16.48 -17.74 -17.02
CA GLU A 415 15.94 -19.06 -16.67
C GLU A 415 15.08 -18.99 -15.41
N GLU A 416 15.60 -18.42 -14.32
CA GLU A 416 14.87 -18.24 -13.07
C GLU A 416 13.64 -17.33 -13.27
N SER A 417 13.75 -16.30 -14.12
CA SER A 417 12.63 -15.42 -14.45
C SER A 417 11.54 -16.16 -15.21
N TYR A 418 11.93 -16.97 -16.20
CA TYR A 418 11.01 -17.80 -16.97
C TYR A 418 10.34 -18.85 -16.08
N ASP A 419 11.08 -19.52 -15.20
CA ASP A 419 10.56 -20.51 -14.27
C ASP A 419 9.62 -19.89 -13.24
N TYR A 420 9.91 -18.67 -12.78
CA TYR A 420 9.01 -17.89 -11.94
C TYR A 420 7.67 -17.63 -12.65
N LEU A 421 7.68 -17.14 -13.90
CA LEU A 421 6.47 -16.89 -14.68
C LEU A 421 5.70 -18.19 -14.94
N MET A 422 6.39 -19.24 -15.38
CA MET A 422 5.81 -20.51 -15.78
C MET A 422 5.26 -21.31 -14.58
N SER A 423 5.91 -21.27 -13.42
CA SER A 423 5.40 -21.93 -12.20
C SER A 423 4.10 -21.30 -11.72
N ASN A 424 4.01 -19.97 -11.75
CA ASN A 424 2.78 -19.24 -11.44
C ASN A 424 1.68 -19.52 -12.48
N PHE A 425 2.02 -19.58 -13.77
CA PHE A 425 1.08 -20.02 -14.81
C PHE A 425 0.53 -21.43 -14.56
N LYS A 426 1.40 -22.40 -14.27
CA LYS A 426 0.99 -23.78 -13.99
C LYS A 426 0.07 -23.89 -12.77
N ARG A 427 0.22 -23.02 -11.77
CA ARG A 427 -0.70 -22.98 -10.61
C ARG A 427 -2.14 -22.67 -11.03
N HIS A 428 -2.33 -21.72 -11.95
CA HIS A 428 -3.66 -21.39 -12.49
C HIS A 428 -4.14 -22.47 -13.48
N TYR A 429 -3.27 -22.84 -14.42
CA TYR A 429 -3.57 -23.74 -15.53
C TYR A 429 -3.92 -25.17 -15.08
N ASN A 430 -3.22 -25.70 -14.08
CA ASN A 430 -3.49 -27.03 -13.50
C ASN A 430 -4.47 -26.97 -12.31
N GLY A 431 -4.84 -25.77 -11.88
CA GLY A 431 -5.77 -25.54 -10.78
C GLY A 431 -7.20 -25.37 -11.25
N ASN A 432 -7.87 -24.33 -10.75
CA ASN A 432 -9.25 -24.00 -11.08
C ASN A 432 -9.41 -23.13 -12.34
N ARG A 433 -8.33 -22.88 -13.11
CA ARG A 433 -8.31 -22.06 -14.33
C ARG A 433 -8.79 -20.61 -14.13
N ALA A 434 -8.77 -20.11 -12.89
CA ALA A 434 -9.00 -18.70 -12.62
C ALA A 434 -8.02 -17.85 -13.45
N PRO A 435 -8.44 -16.70 -14.01
CA PRO A 435 -7.58 -15.85 -14.81
C PRO A 435 -6.27 -15.50 -14.10
N MET A 436 -5.15 -15.64 -14.80
CA MET A 436 -3.84 -15.28 -14.28
C MET A 436 -3.50 -13.86 -14.67
N GLY A 437 -3.37 -12.99 -13.68
CA GLY A 437 -2.88 -11.62 -13.87
C GLY A 437 -1.37 -11.57 -13.73
N LEU A 438 -0.71 -10.95 -14.71
CA LEU A 438 0.66 -10.47 -14.57
C LEU A 438 0.61 -8.95 -14.42
N ASN A 439 0.50 -8.50 -13.17
CA ASN A 439 0.39 -7.08 -12.81
C ASN A 439 1.77 -6.55 -12.43
N MET A 440 2.26 -5.52 -13.13
CA MET A 440 3.65 -5.10 -12.96
C MET A 440 3.92 -3.64 -13.35
N HIS A 441 5.10 -3.16 -12.99
CA HIS A 441 5.66 -1.91 -13.50
C HIS A 441 6.70 -2.19 -14.58
N ALA A 442 6.83 -1.28 -15.55
CA ALA A 442 7.89 -1.38 -16.56
C ALA A 442 9.31 -1.36 -15.96
N ALA A 443 9.45 -0.80 -14.76
CA ALA A 443 10.70 -0.82 -13.99
C ALA A 443 11.23 -2.24 -13.75
N TRP A 444 10.39 -3.28 -13.79
CA TRP A 444 10.83 -4.67 -13.70
C TRP A 444 11.80 -5.06 -14.84
N PHE A 445 11.63 -4.47 -16.03
CA PHE A 445 12.53 -4.66 -17.18
C PHE A 445 13.73 -3.72 -17.13
N VAL A 446 13.51 -2.46 -16.73
CA VAL A 446 14.59 -1.46 -16.63
C VAL A 446 15.65 -1.89 -15.62
N ASN A 447 15.22 -2.34 -14.45
CA ASN A 447 16.13 -2.71 -13.36
C ASN A 447 16.90 -4.00 -13.65
N ARG A 448 16.35 -4.88 -14.47
CA ARG A 448 16.86 -6.23 -14.75
C ARG A 448 16.51 -6.61 -16.20
N PRO A 449 17.35 -6.25 -17.19
CA PRO A 449 17.04 -6.45 -18.60
C PRO A 449 16.71 -7.90 -19.00
N HIS A 450 17.31 -8.89 -18.32
CA HIS A 450 17.02 -10.32 -18.54
C HIS A 450 15.56 -10.71 -18.29
N ASN A 451 14.83 -9.94 -17.48
CA ASN A 451 13.40 -10.16 -17.24
C ASN A 451 12.57 -9.96 -18.50
N LEU A 452 12.98 -9.04 -19.39
CA LEU A 452 12.31 -8.79 -20.65
C LEU A 452 12.43 -10.00 -21.59
N ASP A 453 13.63 -10.59 -21.68
CA ASP A 453 13.87 -11.79 -22.49
C ASP A 453 13.08 -12.99 -21.97
N ALA A 454 13.01 -13.15 -20.65
CA ALA A 454 12.21 -14.20 -20.03
C ALA A 454 10.70 -14.02 -20.26
N MET A 455 10.21 -12.78 -20.15
CA MET A 455 8.81 -12.43 -20.43
C MET A 455 8.46 -12.69 -21.90
N ASP A 456 9.36 -12.30 -22.81
CA ASP A 456 9.20 -12.49 -24.24
C ASP A 456 9.10 -13.98 -24.60
N LYS A 457 10.01 -14.79 -24.04
CA LYS A 457 9.97 -16.25 -24.16
C LYS A 457 8.70 -16.84 -23.57
N PHE A 458 8.29 -16.38 -22.39
CA PHE A 458 7.08 -16.85 -21.71
C PHE A 458 5.82 -16.60 -22.56
N ILE A 459 5.62 -15.38 -23.04
CA ILE A 459 4.51 -15.04 -23.96
C ILE A 459 4.58 -15.91 -25.21
N GLY A 460 5.76 -16.06 -25.80
CA GLY A 460 5.99 -16.92 -26.97
C GLY A 460 5.60 -18.38 -26.77
N ASP A 461 5.74 -18.91 -25.56
CA ASP A 461 5.32 -20.28 -25.21
C ASP A 461 3.82 -20.37 -24.88
N LEU A 462 3.20 -19.30 -24.36
CA LEU A 462 1.76 -19.23 -24.13
C LEU A 462 0.96 -19.22 -25.43
N VAL A 463 1.35 -18.40 -26.42
CA VAL A 463 0.62 -18.26 -27.69
C VAL A 463 0.64 -19.52 -28.56
N LYS A 464 1.51 -20.49 -28.25
CA LYS A 464 1.55 -21.82 -28.89
C LYS A 464 0.49 -22.78 -28.34
N LYS A 465 -0.20 -22.43 -27.25
CA LYS A 465 -1.21 -23.28 -26.61
C LYS A 465 -2.59 -22.93 -27.13
N ASP A 466 -3.27 -23.91 -27.71
CA ASP A 466 -4.62 -23.71 -28.28
C ASP A 466 -5.69 -23.34 -27.23
N ASP A 467 -5.44 -23.64 -25.95
CA ASP A 467 -6.35 -23.39 -24.83
C ASP A 467 -5.91 -22.25 -23.89
N VAL A 468 -4.96 -21.42 -24.32
CA VAL A 468 -4.53 -20.22 -23.59
C VAL A 468 -4.88 -18.96 -24.37
N TRP A 469 -5.40 -17.97 -23.66
CA TRP A 469 -5.88 -16.72 -24.25
C TRP A 469 -5.31 -15.53 -23.50
N ILE A 470 -4.60 -14.66 -24.21
CA ILE A 470 -4.05 -13.42 -23.68
C ILE A 470 -5.01 -12.28 -24.03
N LEU A 471 -5.73 -11.78 -23.02
CA LEU A 471 -6.83 -10.83 -23.16
C LEU A 471 -6.57 -9.55 -22.36
N THR A 472 -7.23 -8.47 -22.76
CA THR A 472 -7.41 -7.28 -21.89
C THR A 472 -8.31 -7.61 -20.70
N ALA A 473 -8.28 -6.77 -19.67
CA ALA A 473 -9.12 -6.90 -18.48
C ALA A 473 -10.63 -6.84 -18.83
N SER A 474 -11.01 -5.93 -19.72
CA SER A 474 -12.39 -5.81 -20.23
C SER A 474 -12.83 -7.00 -21.08
N GLU A 475 -11.97 -7.55 -21.93
CA GLU A 475 -12.26 -8.77 -22.71
C GLU A 475 -12.41 -9.99 -21.78
N LEU A 476 -11.56 -10.09 -20.75
CA LEU A 476 -11.70 -11.08 -19.70
C LEU A 476 -13.07 -10.95 -19.00
N ILE A 477 -13.48 -9.77 -18.55
CA ILE A 477 -14.80 -9.57 -17.93
C ILE A 477 -15.93 -9.91 -18.91
N LYS A 478 -15.80 -9.53 -20.19
CA LYS A 478 -16.77 -9.90 -21.24
C LYS A 478 -16.94 -11.42 -21.32
N TRP A 479 -15.85 -12.17 -21.26
CA TRP A 479 -15.91 -13.63 -21.22
C TRP A 479 -16.47 -14.16 -19.90
N VAL A 480 -16.10 -13.62 -18.74
CA VAL A 480 -16.68 -14.04 -17.44
C VAL A 480 -18.20 -13.80 -17.40
N LYS A 481 -18.69 -12.73 -18.04
CA LYS A 481 -20.14 -12.48 -18.16
C LYS A 481 -20.87 -13.55 -18.97
N ASN A 482 -20.18 -14.21 -19.90
CA ASN A 482 -20.72 -15.26 -20.75
C ASN A 482 -19.73 -16.43 -20.87
N ILE A 483 -19.50 -17.12 -19.76
CA ILE A 483 -18.46 -18.16 -19.68
C ILE A 483 -18.74 -19.23 -20.73
N THR A 484 -17.83 -19.27 -21.69
CA THR A 484 -17.87 -20.14 -22.86
C THR A 484 -16.75 -21.16 -22.72
N PRO A 485 -17.02 -22.47 -22.86
CA PRO A 485 -16.00 -23.51 -22.82
C PRO A 485 -14.93 -23.31 -23.90
N GLN A 486 -13.74 -23.86 -23.67
CA GLN A 486 -12.60 -23.78 -24.59
C GLN A 486 -12.97 -24.22 -26.02
N SER A 487 -13.80 -25.24 -26.16
CA SER A 487 -14.26 -25.75 -27.47
C SER A 487 -15.01 -24.71 -28.31
N GLN A 488 -15.54 -23.66 -27.69
CA GLN A 488 -16.33 -22.60 -28.35
C GLN A 488 -15.60 -21.24 -28.35
N MET A 489 -14.44 -21.13 -27.72
CA MET A 489 -13.72 -19.86 -27.57
C MET A 489 -13.27 -19.24 -28.90
N ARG A 490 -12.99 -20.05 -29.93
CA ARG A 490 -12.62 -19.54 -31.27
C ARG A 490 -13.74 -18.72 -31.92
N SER A 491 -14.99 -18.99 -31.56
CA SER A 491 -16.17 -18.27 -32.05
C SER A 491 -16.63 -17.16 -31.10
N PHE A 492 -15.98 -16.99 -29.94
CA PHE A 492 -16.35 -15.94 -29.00
C PHE A 492 -15.98 -14.58 -29.60
N ASN A 493 -16.97 -13.71 -29.75
CA ASN A 493 -16.75 -12.42 -30.36
C ASN A 493 -16.09 -11.44 -29.36
N PHE A 494 -14.78 -11.23 -29.49
CA PHE A 494 -14.05 -10.21 -28.73
C PHE A 494 -14.08 -8.82 -29.39
N ASN A 495 -14.62 -8.68 -30.61
CA ASN A 495 -14.49 -7.49 -31.46
C ASN A 495 -13.01 -7.12 -31.68
N CYS A 496 -12.28 -8.08 -32.21
CA CYS A 496 -10.99 -7.84 -32.85
C CYS A 496 -11.27 -7.39 -34.30
#